data_AF-K1S428-F1
#
_entry.id   AF-K1S428-F1
#
_cell.length_a   1.000
_cell.length_b   1.000
_cell.length_c   1.000
_cell.angle_alpha   90.00
_cell.angle_beta   90.00
_cell.angle_gamma   90.00
#
_symmetry.space_group_name_H-M   'P 1'
#
loop_
_entity.id
_entity.type
_entity.pdbx_description
1 polymer ?
#
loop_
_entity_poly.entity_id
_entity_poly.type
_entity_poly.pdbx_seq_one_letter_code
_entity_poly.pdbx_strand_id
1 'polypeptide(L)'
;MHYTGTSLQFTKTADPEMSLTKSVKVIWYDESRVKEEDVGKIFTVNFYREVDGVKTLVETRKVPAGSLAGSYNTNNAPDSWKYIDCEWKDKDPYFITVDHDNYEIVYTATRAQTLMEMEYYDTVNKEWVVELWAVNAGDVPEVPDNSSDEYMKLTSWHATYGVPFGFEKMYKYAGDKLRAIDSGCRKDYYTSGQPTDKPLYKVTGNTQRAASENFYFNHHSDYQKVALHFSANYDRALMNVTYNYYNYAGDKKSTTVKTPYGTRPEFFLSCWPYGKKFIGYSPD
;
A
#
# COMPACT_ATOMS: atom_id res chain seq x y z
N MET A 1 -17.20 -51.39 5.39
CA MET A 1 -15.82 -51.92 5.57
C MET A 1 -14.92 -51.11 4.65
N HIS A 2 -13.95 -50.37 5.19
CA HIS A 2 -12.98 -49.61 4.38
C HIS A 2 -11.61 -50.30 4.48
N TYR A 3 -11.12 -50.79 3.35
CA TYR A 3 -9.77 -51.33 3.21
C TYR A 3 -8.84 -50.21 2.73
N THR A 4 -7.71 -50.01 3.41
CA THR A 4 -6.76 -48.90 3.18
C THR A 4 -5.40 -49.37 2.63
N GLY A 5 -5.33 -50.56 2.03
CA GLY A 5 -4.11 -51.06 1.38
C GLY A 5 -4.04 -50.69 -0.11
N THR A 6 -2.83 -50.55 -0.65
CA THR A 6 -2.56 -50.25 -2.07
C THR A 6 -2.78 -51.43 -3.02
N SER A 7 -2.93 -52.64 -2.49
CA SER A 7 -3.20 -53.86 -3.26
C SER A 7 -3.85 -54.94 -2.38
N LEU A 8 -4.85 -55.63 -2.90
CA LEU A 8 -5.37 -56.88 -2.33
C LEU A 8 -4.62 -58.05 -2.98
N GLN A 9 -3.93 -58.85 -2.17
CA GLN A 9 -3.24 -60.05 -2.64
C GLN A 9 -4.20 -61.23 -2.56
N PHE A 10 -4.56 -61.79 -3.71
CA PHE A 10 -5.38 -63.00 -3.77
C PHE A 10 -4.47 -64.21 -3.94
N THR A 11 -4.46 -65.11 -2.95
CA THR A 11 -3.78 -66.41 -3.08
C THR A 11 -4.78 -67.38 -3.71
N LYS A 12 -4.62 -67.69 -5.00
CA LYS A 12 -5.29 -68.88 -5.56
C LYS A 12 -4.56 -70.09 -4.98
N THR A 13 -5.25 -70.93 -4.22
CA THR A 13 -4.68 -72.20 -3.78
C THR A 13 -4.45 -73.11 -5.00
N ALA A 14 -3.19 -73.37 -5.35
CA ALA A 14 -2.65 -74.70 -5.70
C ALA A 14 -1.23 -74.63 -6.31
N ASP A 15 -0.46 -75.69 -6.00
CA ASP A 15 0.86 -76.12 -6.51
C ASP A 15 2.11 -75.70 -5.67
N PRO A 16 2.79 -76.65 -4.99
CA PRO A 16 3.99 -76.38 -4.16
C PRO A 16 5.22 -75.86 -4.91
N GLU A 17 5.25 -75.94 -6.25
CA GLU A 17 6.46 -75.68 -7.04
C GLU A 17 6.47 -74.34 -7.81
N MET A 18 5.43 -73.50 -7.70
CA MET A 18 5.39 -72.20 -8.39
C MET A 18 4.81 -71.07 -7.53
N SER A 19 5.55 -69.96 -7.41
CA SER A 19 4.98 -68.70 -6.92
C SER A 19 4.09 -68.09 -8.00
N LEU A 20 2.77 -68.23 -7.84
CA LEU A 20 1.75 -67.66 -8.73
C LEU A 20 1.30 -66.25 -8.29
N THR A 21 2.15 -65.53 -7.55
CA THR A 21 1.78 -64.25 -6.96
C THR A 21 1.67 -63.17 -8.04
N LYS A 22 0.44 -62.78 -8.40
CA LYS A 22 0.18 -61.58 -9.22
C LYS A 22 -0.32 -60.45 -8.34
N SER A 23 0.36 -59.30 -8.39
CA SER A 23 -0.10 -58.07 -7.76
C SER A 23 -1.23 -57.47 -8.60
N VAL A 24 -2.42 -57.33 -8.01
CA VAL A 24 -3.56 -56.64 -8.61
C VAL A 24 -3.76 -55.32 -7.87
N LYS A 25 -3.79 -54.21 -8.61
CA LYS A 25 -4.15 -52.90 -8.07
C LYS A 25 -5.68 -52.81 -8.06
N VAL A 26 -6.26 -52.80 -6.86
CA VAL A 26 -7.71 -52.66 -6.68
C VAL A 26 -7.99 -51.21 -6.29
N ILE A 27 -8.84 -50.52 -7.06
CA ILE A 27 -9.29 -49.16 -6.76
C ILE A 27 -10.77 -49.23 -6.43
N TRP A 28 -11.13 -48.77 -5.23
CA TRP A 28 -12.52 -48.56 -4.83
C TRP A 28 -12.88 -47.12 -5.13
N TYR A 29 -14.02 -46.88 -5.78
CA TYR A 29 -14.49 -45.53 -6.07
C TYR A 29 -15.99 -45.41 -5.78
N ASP A 30 -16.41 -44.19 -5.46
CA ASP A 30 -17.81 -43.83 -5.22
C ASP A 30 -18.42 -43.38 -6.56
N GLU A 31 -19.30 -44.22 -7.13
CA GLU A 31 -19.96 -43.95 -8.41
C GLU A 31 -20.85 -42.69 -8.38
N SER A 32 -21.21 -42.19 -7.20
CA SER A 32 -21.90 -40.90 -7.08
C SER A 32 -20.99 -39.68 -7.30
N ARG A 33 -19.67 -39.89 -7.36
CA ARG A 33 -18.64 -38.83 -7.43
C ARG A 33 -17.67 -38.98 -8.60
N VAL A 34 -17.47 -40.20 -9.11
CA VAL A 34 -16.51 -40.52 -10.16
C VAL A 34 -17.16 -41.38 -11.22
N LYS A 35 -17.07 -40.97 -12.49
CA LYS A 35 -17.45 -41.80 -13.62
C LYS A 35 -16.46 -42.95 -13.78
N GLU A 36 -16.92 -44.13 -14.19
CA GLU A 36 -16.07 -45.32 -14.38
C GLU A 36 -14.84 -45.04 -15.27
N GLU A 37 -15.02 -44.27 -16.35
CA GLU A 37 -13.97 -43.87 -17.28
C GLU A 37 -12.91 -42.94 -16.67
N ASP A 38 -13.18 -42.32 -15.53
CA ASP A 38 -12.30 -41.39 -14.81
C ASP A 38 -11.60 -42.01 -13.60
N VAL A 39 -11.90 -43.27 -13.29
CA VAL A 39 -11.32 -43.99 -12.15
C VAL A 39 -9.79 -44.06 -12.28
N GLY A 40 -9.11 -43.57 -11.24
CA GLY A 40 -7.65 -43.53 -11.19
C GLY A 40 -7.00 -42.41 -11.99
N LYS A 41 -7.78 -41.54 -12.66
CA LYS A 41 -7.26 -40.32 -13.28
C LYS A 41 -6.91 -39.27 -12.21
N ILE A 42 -5.96 -38.42 -12.58
CA ILE A 42 -5.57 -37.23 -11.83
C ILE A 42 -5.98 -36.02 -12.65
N PHE A 43 -6.88 -35.22 -12.11
CA PHE A 43 -7.34 -33.98 -12.69
C PHE A 43 -6.52 -32.79 -12.20
N THR A 44 -6.51 -31.76 -13.02
CA THR A 44 -5.91 -30.47 -12.77
C THR A 44 -6.99 -29.55 -12.23
N VAL A 45 -6.73 -28.91 -11.10
CA VAL A 45 -7.61 -27.90 -10.51
C VAL A 45 -6.86 -26.58 -10.50
N ASN A 46 -7.44 -25.56 -11.12
CA ASN A 46 -6.86 -24.23 -11.27
C ASN A 46 -7.61 -23.25 -10.39
N PHE A 47 -6.90 -22.66 -9.43
CA PHE A 47 -7.42 -21.60 -8.57
C PHE A 47 -7.15 -20.27 -9.23
N TYR A 48 -8.20 -19.47 -9.38
CA TYR A 48 -8.12 -18.14 -9.95
C TYR A 48 -8.64 -17.09 -8.97
N ARG A 49 -8.01 -15.93 -9.01
CA ARG A 49 -8.51 -14.71 -8.39
C ARG A 49 -9.05 -13.80 -9.49
N GLU A 50 -10.24 -13.26 -9.29
CA GLU A 50 -10.84 -12.26 -10.16
C GLU A 50 -10.90 -10.90 -9.45
N VAL A 51 -10.34 -9.88 -10.09
CA VAL A 51 -10.27 -8.50 -9.57
C VAL A 51 -10.59 -7.56 -10.72
N ASP A 52 -11.56 -6.66 -10.55
CA ASP A 52 -11.99 -5.70 -11.58
C ASP A 52 -12.31 -6.38 -12.94
N GLY A 53 -12.89 -7.59 -12.89
CA GLY A 53 -13.19 -8.40 -14.08
C GLY A 53 -12.00 -9.11 -14.72
N VAL A 54 -10.79 -8.96 -14.18
CA VAL A 54 -9.58 -9.64 -14.66
C VAL A 54 -9.31 -10.90 -13.85
N LYS A 55 -9.32 -12.05 -14.52
CA LYS A 55 -9.06 -13.37 -13.93
C LYS A 55 -7.58 -13.73 -14.02
N THR A 56 -6.95 -14.02 -12.89
CA THR A 56 -5.52 -14.37 -12.76
C THR A 56 -5.35 -15.73 -12.10
N LEU A 57 -4.54 -16.63 -12.67
CA LEU A 57 -4.23 -17.93 -12.09
C LEU A 57 -3.32 -17.75 -10.87
N VAL A 58 -3.70 -18.30 -9.72
CA VAL A 58 -2.94 -18.19 -8.46
C VAL A 58 -2.30 -19.50 -8.01
N GLU A 59 -2.92 -20.65 -8.30
CA GLU A 59 -2.38 -21.96 -7.98
C GLU A 59 -2.95 -23.02 -8.92
N THR A 60 -2.16 -24.04 -9.23
CA THR A 60 -2.62 -25.26 -9.90
C THR A 60 -2.34 -26.47 -9.02
N ARG A 61 -3.34 -27.33 -8.84
CA ARG A 61 -3.23 -28.58 -8.07
C ARG A 61 -3.51 -29.79 -8.94
N LYS A 62 -2.97 -30.94 -8.52
CA LYS A 62 -3.27 -32.25 -9.08
C LYS A 62 -4.10 -33.03 -8.06
N VAL A 63 -5.32 -33.38 -8.42
CA VAL A 63 -6.33 -33.97 -7.53
C VAL A 63 -6.91 -35.22 -8.20
N PRO A 64 -6.99 -36.37 -7.52
CA PRO A 64 -7.65 -37.54 -8.08
C PRO A 64 -9.12 -37.27 -8.41
N ALA A 65 -9.62 -37.85 -9.49
CA ALA A 65 -11.03 -37.72 -9.87
C ALA A 65 -11.97 -38.08 -8.70
N GLY A 66 -13.01 -37.26 -8.50
CA GLY A 66 -14.01 -37.32 -7.42
C GLY A 66 -13.48 -37.15 -6.00
N SER A 67 -12.22 -36.74 -5.84
CA SER A 67 -11.72 -36.22 -4.58
C SER A 67 -12.13 -34.75 -4.40
N LEU A 68 -12.04 -34.26 -3.16
CA LEU A 68 -12.26 -32.84 -2.88
C LEU A 68 -11.08 -32.01 -3.39
N ALA A 69 -11.34 -30.82 -3.92
CA ALA A 69 -10.31 -29.89 -4.38
C ALA A 69 -9.35 -29.44 -3.25
N GLY A 70 -9.83 -29.50 -2.01
CA GLY A 70 -9.08 -29.18 -0.80
C GLY A 70 -9.09 -27.69 -0.47
N SER A 71 -8.85 -27.37 0.80
CA SER A 71 -8.88 -25.97 1.26
C SER A 71 -7.82 -25.12 0.56
N TYR A 72 -8.16 -23.86 0.31
CA TYR A 72 -7.22 -22.86 -0.17
C TYR A 72 -7.34 -21.62 0.71
N ASN A 73 -6.23 -21.21 1.32
CA ASN A 73 -6.19 -20.00 2.11
C ASN A 73 -5.81 -18.82 1.21
N THR A 74 -6.79 -18.02 0.83
CA THR A 74 -6.60 -16.82 -0.01
C THR A 74 -5.63 -15.81 0.61
N ASN A 75 -5.47 -15.80 1.94
CA ASN A 75 -4.50 -14.94 2.62
C ASN A 75 -3.04 -15.37 2.43
N ASN A 76 -2.77 -16.61 2.00
CA ASN A 76 -1.42 -17.13 1.83
C ASN A 76 -0.92 -17.03 0.38
N ALA A 77 -1.72 -16.49 -0.55
CA ALA A 77 -1.23 -16.24 -1.90
C ALA A 77 -0.02 -15.28 -1.87
N PRO A 78 1.00 -15.44 -2.75
CA PRO A 78 2.23 -14.64 -2.71
C PRO A 78 2.02 -13.11 -2.73
N ASP A 79 0.93 -12.67 -3.35
CA ASP A 79 0.53 -11.26 -3.49
C ASP A 79 -0.78 -10.94 -2.76
N SER A 80 -1.21 -11.78 -1.80
CA SER A 80 -2.46 -11.62 -1.06
C SER A 80 -2.56 -10.27 -0.34
N TRP A 81 -1.43 -9.66 0.02
CA TRP A 81 -1.36 -8.34 0.64
C TRP A 81 -1.84 -7.20 -0.28
N LYS A 82 -1.93 -7.44 -1.60
CA LYS A 82 -2.50 -6.49 -2.55
C LYS A 82 -4.02 -6.50 -2.62
N TYR A 83 -4.67 -7.41 -1.89
CA TYR A 83 -6.10 -7.67 -2.02
C TYR A 83 -6.80 -7.82 -0.68
N ILE A 84 -8.07 -7.40 -0.64
CA ILE A 84 -8.99 -7.57 0.49
C ILE A 84 -10.33 -8.14 0.02
N ASP A 85 -11.24 -8.39 0.95
CA ASP A 85 -12.62 -8.83 0.69
C ASP A 85 -12.69 -10.04 -0.26
N CYS A 86 -11.91 -11.08 0.06
CA CYS A 86 -11.83 -12.28 -0.76
C CYS A 86 -13.05 -13.18 -0.53
N GLU A 87 -13.80 -13.49 -1.60
CA GLU A 87 -15.01 -14.31 -1.53
C GLU A 87 -15.05 -15.36 -2.65
N TRP A 88 -15.39 -16.61 -2.32
CA TRP A 88 -15.56 -17.67 -3.33
C TRP A 88 -16.81 -17.40 -4.16
N LYS A 89 -16.72 -17.49 -5.50
CA LYS A 89 -17.87 -17.26 -6.40
C LYS A 89 -18.99 -18.28 -6.21
N ASP A 90 -18.61 -19.54 -6.05
CA ASP A 90 -19.56 -20.65 -5.97
C ASP A 90 -19.60 -21.24 -4.56
N LYS A 91 -18.55 -21.99 -4.19
CA LYS A 91 -18.46 -22.71 -2.91
C LYS A 91 -17.01 -22.73 -2.46
N ASP A 92 -16.82 -22.81 -1.15
CA ASP A 92 -15.49 -23.07 -0.59
C ASP A 92 -14.91 -24.36 -1.21
N PRO A 93 -13.69 -24.31 -1.76
CA PRO A 93 -13.04 -25.45 -2.41
C PRO A 93 -12.88 -26.67 -1.52
N TYR A 94 -12.89 -26.50 -0.20
CA TYR A 94 -12.94 -27.60 0.76
C TYR A 94 -14.13 -28.53 0.54
N PHE A 95 -15.23 -28.03 -0.04
CA PHE A 95 -16.47 -28.79 -0.27
C PHE A 95 -16.81 -29.02 -1.76
N ILE A 96 -15.84 -28.84 -2.66
CA ILE A 96 -16.01 -29.07 -4.11
C ILE A 96 -15.42 -30.43 -4.47
N THR A 97 -16.23 -31.29 -5.09
CA THR A 97 -15.78 -32.57 -5.67
C THR A 97 -15.34 -32.33 -7.12
N VAL A 98 -14.14 -32.78 -7.48
CA VAL A 98 -13.56 -32.54 -8.81
C VAL A 98 -14.01 -33.64 -9.76
N ASP A 99 -14.87 -33.31 -10.71
CA ASP A 99 -15.53 -34.26 -11.63
C ASP A 99 -15.04 -34.19 -13.08
N HIS A 100 -14.13 -33.27 -13.40
CA HIS A 100 -13.49 -33.15 -14.71
C HIS A 100 -12.08 -32.54 -14.61
N ASP A 101 -11.27 -32.72 -15.65
CA ASP A 101 -9.93 -32.12 -15.75
C ASP A 101 -10.01 -30.62 -16.06
N ASN A 102 -8.98 -29.87 -15.66
CA ASN A 102 -8.90 -28.40 -15.74
C ASN A 102 -10.05 -27.67 -15.02
N TYR A 103 -10.54 -28.24 -13.92
CA TYR A 103 -11.58 -27.63 -13.09
C TYR A 103 -11.13 -26.26 -12.60
N GLU A 104 -11.97 -25.24 -12.76
CA GLU A 104 -11.66 -23.87 -12.35
C GLU A 104 -12.40 -23.50 -11.07
N ILE A 105 -11.66 -23.05 -10.06
CA ILE A 105 -12.22 -22.51 -8.83
C ILE A 105 -11.86 -21.04 -8.76
N VAL A 106 -12.86 -20.19 -8.63
CA VAL A 106 -12.67 -18.74 -8.68
C VAL A 106 -13.12 -18.09 -7.37
N TYR A 107 -12.28 -17.20 -6.84
CA TYR A 107 -12.70 -16.23 -5.83
C TYR A 107 -12.54 -14.81 -6.36
N THR A 108 -13.45 -13.93 -5.97
CA THR A 108 -13.34 -12.49 -6.19
C THR A 108 -12.51 -11.86 -5.09
N ALA A 109 -11.81 -10.77 -5.41
CA ALA A 109 -11.16 -9.93 -4.42
C ALA A 109 -11.16 -8.48 -4.88
N THR A 110 -11.00 -7.57 -3.93
CA THR A 110 -10.91 -6.12 -4.18
C THR A 110 -9.45 -5.69 -4.06
N ARG A 111 -8.98 -4.80 -4.94
CA ARG A 111 -7.64 -4.20 -4.77
C ARG A 111 -7.56 -3.45 -3.45
N ALA A 112 -6.57 -3.79 -2.64
CA ALA A 112 -6.28 -3.04 -1.44
C ALA A 112 -5.73 -1.67 -1.84
N GLN A 113 -6.24 -0.63 -1.20
CA GLN A 113 -5.73 0.74 -1.29
C GLN A 113 -5.28 1.20 0.09
N THR A 114 -4.44 2.22 0.15
CA THR A 114 -4.23 2.98 1.38
C THR A 114 -4.32 4.48 1.11
N LEU A 115 -4.42 5.24 2.19
CA LEU A 115 -4.40 6.69 2.15
C LEU A 115 -2.97 7.22 2.26
N MET A 116 -2.67 8.16 1.37
CA MET A 116 -1.37 8.81 1.27
C MET A 116 -1.56 10.33 1.30
N GLU A 117 -0.83 10.99 2.18
CA GLU A 117 -0.75 12.45 2.25
C GLU A 117 0.49 12.94 1.49
N MET A 118 0.33 14.01 0.71
CA MET A 118 1.41 14.74 0.07
C MET A 118 1.38 16.20 0.47
N GLU A 119 2.45 16.69 1.07
CA GLU A 119 2.64 18.07 1.48
C GLU A 119 3.73 18.72 0.63
N TYR A 120 3.39 19.80 -0.07
CA TYR A 120 4.30 20.50 -0.97
C TYR A 120 3.96 21.99 -1.10
N TYR A 121 4.85 22.75 -1.75
CA TYR A 121 4.62 24.15 -2.06
C TYR A 121 4.18 24.29 -3.52
N ASP A 122 3.01 24.89 -3.73
CA ASP A 122 2.52 25.23 -5.05
C ASP A 122 3.17 26.54 -5.48
N THR A 123 4.15 26.43 -6.36
CA THR A 123 4.92 27.57 -6.87
C THR A 123 4.14 28.46 -7.82
N VAL A 124 2.98 28.01 -8.32
CA VAL A 124 2.11 28.83 -9.18
C VAL A 124 1.27 29.75 -8.30
N ASN A 125 0.59 29.18 -7.31
CA ASN A 125 -0.32 29.92 -6.43
C ASN A 125 0.38 30.54 -5.20
N LYS A 126 1.67 30.20 -4.97
CA LYS A 126 2.50 30.66 -3.87
C LYS A 126 2.00 30.28 -2.48
N GLU A 127 1.43 29.08 -2.35
CA GLU A 127 0.87 28.56 -1.10
C GLU A 127 1.33 27.13 -0.80
N TRP A 128 1.24 26.73 0.47
CA TRP A 128 1.47 25.35 0.87
C TRP A 128 0.20 24.53 0.65
N VAL A 129 0.38 23.32 0.13
CA VAL A 129 -0.69 22.41 -0.25
C VAL A 129 -0.50 21.09 0.47
N VAL A 130 -1.59 20.55 0.98
CA VAL A 130 -1.69 19.16 1.44
C VAL A 130 -2.77 18.47 0.63
N GLU A 131 -2.41 17.36 -0.01
CA GLU A 131 -3.34 16.52 -0.76
C GLU A 131 -3.41 15.12 -0.15
N LEU A 132 -4.64 14.60 -0.05
CA LEU A 132 -4.90 13.21 0.31
C LEU A 132 -5.23 12.42 -0.94
N TRP A 133 -4.55 11.30 -1.13
CA TRP A 133 -4.71 10.40 -2.26
C TRP A 133 -5.03 9.00 -1.78
N ALA A 134 -5.82 8.27 -2.57
CA ALA A 134 -5.84 6.82 -2.49
C ALA A 134 -4.83 6.24 -3.47
N VAL A 135 -4.07 5.25 -3.02
CA VAL A 135 -3.07 4.55 -3.82
C VAL A 135 -3.23 3.04 -3.67
N ASN A 136 -3.17 2.29 -4.77
CA ASN A 136 -3.30 0.84 -4.71
C ASN A 136 -2.03 0.21 -4.11
N ALA A 137 -2.22 -0.91 -3.41
CA ALA A 137 -1.14 -1.70 -2.88
C ALA A 137 -0.24 -2.26 -3.99
N GLY A 138 1.05 -1.92 -3.92
CA GLY A 138 2.06 -2.33 -4.90
C GLY A 138 2.26 -1.36 -6.07
N ASP A 139 1.42 -0.33 -6.21
CA ASP A 139 1.65 0.75 -7.18
C ASP A 139 2.66 1.75 -6.58
N VAL A 140 3.59 2.24 -7.40
CA VAL A 140 4.55 3.28 -6.98
C VAL A 140 3.83 4.63 -7.03
N PRO A 141 3.78 5.40 -5.93
CA PRO A 141 3.14 6.71 -5.94
C PRO A 141 3.85 7.68 -6.89
N GLU A 142 3.07 8.52 -7.56
CA GLU A 142 3.55 9.65 -8.36
C GLU A 142 3.41 10.94 -7.56
N VAL A 143 4.43 11.80 -7.56
CA VAL A 143 4.41 13.11 -6.89
C VAL A 143 4.37 14.26 -7.91
N PRO A 144 3.88 15.45 -7.52
CA PRO A 144 3.89 16.61 -8.40
C PRO A 144 5.31 17.08 -8.79
N ASP A 145 5.56 17.17 -10.10
CA ASP A 145 6.81 17.67 -10.70
C ASP A 145 6.92 19.21 -10.73
N ASN A 146 5.81 19.93 -10.46
CA ASN A 146 5.70 21.39 -10.59
C ASN A 146 6.06 22.19 -9.32
N SER A 147 6.79 21.58 -8.40
CA SER A 147 7.06 22.19 -7.09
C SER A 147 8.29 23.10 -7.05
N SER A 148 8.94 23.37 -8.19
CA SER A 148 10.13 24.25 -8.24
C SER A 148 9.90 25.57 -8.99
N ASP A 149 10.40 26.67 -8.42
CA ASP A 149 10.58 27.97 -9.08
C ASP A 149 11.97 28.57 -8.78
N GLU A 150 12.19 29.83 -9.15
CA GLU A 150 13.47 30.52 -8.94
C GLU A 150 13.82 30.75 -7.45
N TYR A 151 12.84 30.70 -6.55
CA TYR A 151 13.00 30.95 -5.11
C TYR A 151 12.82 29.71 -4.22
N MET A 152 12.11 28.69 -4.68
CA MET A 152 11.93 27.40 -4.01
C MET A 152 12.23 26.28 -4.99
N LYS A 153 13.36 25.60 -4.79
CA LYS A 153 13.78 24.47 -5.61
C LYS A 153 13.55 23.18 -4.83
N LEU A 154 12.70 22.29 -5.33
CA LEU A 154 12.51 20.96 -4.76
C LEU A 154 13.85 20.22 -4.77
N THR A 155 14.24 19.69 -3.62
CA THR A 155 15.48 18.90 -3.48
C THR A 155 15.20 17.41 -3.33
N SER A 156 14.17 17.06 -2.56
CA SER A 156 13.83 15.67 -2.25
C SER A 156 12.42 15.56 -1.68
N TRP A 157 11.89 14.35 -1.68
CA TRP A 157 10.68 13.99 -0.92
C TRP A 157 11.08 13.19 0.31
N HIS A 158 10.55 13.58 1.46
CA HIS A 158 10.67 12.84 2.71
C HIS A 158 9.45 11.94 2.89
N ALA A 159 9.67 10.65 3.14
CA ALA A 159 8.61 9.66 3.31
C ALA A 159 8.56 9.13 4.75
N THR A 160 7.40 9.20 5.38
CA THR A 160 7.11 8.56 6.67
C THR A 160 6.00 7.53 6.48
N TYR A 161 6.18 6.35 7.07
CA TYR A 161 5.25 5.22 6.96
C TYR A 161 4.58 4.96 8.34
N GLY A 162 3.26 4.92 8.37
CA GLY A 162 2.44 4.70 9.57
C GLY A 162 1.92 6.00 10.23
N VAL A 163 1.13 5.84 11.30
CA VAL A 163 0.43 6.95 11.98
C VAL A 163 1.43 7.96 12.57
N PRO A 164 1.17 9.27 12.43
CA PRO A 164 2.03 10.32 12.95
C PRO A 164 1.96 10.48 14.49
N PHE A 165 1.28 9.58 15.21
CA PHE A 165 1.13 9.60 16.67
C PHE A 165 1.54 8.28 17.30
N GLY A 166 2.82 8.22 17.68
CA GLY A 166 3.40 7.10 18.41
C GLY A 166 4.79 6.79 17.86
N PHE A 167 5.81 7.28 18.55
CA PHE A 167 7.24 7.16 18.24
C PHE A 167 7.78 5.72 18.05
N GLU A 168 6.94 4.68 18.06
CA GLU A 168 7.43 3.31 18.26
C GLU A 168 7.74 2.53 16.98
N LYS A 169 7.22 2.91 15.79
CA LYS A 169 7.61 2.25 14.51
C LYS A 169 7.61 3.18 13.28
N MET A 170 8.00 4.44 13.44
CA MET A 170 8.33 5.26 12.27
C MET A 170 9.65 4.79 11.68
N TYR A 171 9.62 4.01 10.59
CA TYR A 171 10.82 3.83 9.79
C TYR A 171 11.08 5.14 9.02
N LYS A 172 11.94 5.98 9.60
CA LYS A 172 12.46 7.18 8.93
C LYS A 172 13.39 6.73 7.82
N TYR A 173 12.87 6.61 6.60
CA TYR A 173 13.72 6.45 5.43
C TYR A 173 14.08 7.86 4.94
N ALA A 174 15.29 8.30 5.27
CA ALA A 174 15.90 9.41 4.56
C ALA A 174 16.33 8.90 3.17
N GLY A 175 15.72 9.42 2.11
CA GLY A 175 16.22 9.22 0.76
C GLY A 175 15.12 9.05 -0.27
N ASP A 176 15.01 10.03 -1.17
CA ASP A 176 14.75 10.03 -2.62
C ASP A 176 13.88 8.96 -3.30
N LYS A 177 13.17 8.10 -2.57
CA LYS A 177 12.42 7.00 -3.15
C LYS A 177 11.06 6.90 -2.47
N LEU A 178 10.07 7.45 -3.16
CA LEU A 178 8.69 7.03 -2.99
C LEU A 178 8.67 5.50 -3.11
N ARG A 179 8.19 4.82 -2.07
CA ARG A 179 8.04 3.37 -2.10
C ARG A 179 6.57 3.04 -2.22
N ALA A 180 6.29 2.07 -3.08
CA ALA A 180 4.99 1.42 -3.10
C ALA A 180 4.64 0.86 -1.70
N ILE A 181 3.35 0.84 -1.40
CA ILE A 181 2.83 0.04 -0.29
C ILE A 181 3.23 -1.40 -0.54
N ASP A 182 3.76 -2.07 0.48
CA ASP A 182 4.17 -3.47 0.38
C ASP A 182 3.51 -4.34 1.46
N SER A 183 3.94 -5.60 1.52
CA SER A 183 3.46 -6.59 2.49
C SER A 183 3.69 -6.22 3.96
N GLY A 184 4.51 -5.21 4.25
CA GLY A 184 4.75 -4.69 5.60
C GLY A 184 3.69 -3.70 6.09
N CYS A 185 2.85 -3.17 5.20
CA CYS A 185 1.74 -2.30 5.59
C CYS A 185 0.71 -3.09 6.39
N ARG A 186 0.25 -2.55 7.52
CA ARG A 186 -0.78 -3.22 8.30
C ARG A 186 -2.13 -3.14 7.59
N LYS A 187 -2.88 -4.24 7.63
CA LYS A 187 -4.18 -4.36 6.95
C LYS A 187 -5.27 -3.43 7.50
N ASP A 188 -5.14 -2.91 8.73
CA ASP A 188 -6.08 -1.95 9.30
C ASP A 188 -6.05 -0.56 8.65
N TYR A 189 -5.02 -0.27 7.83
CA TYR A 189 -4.95 0.93 6.99
C TYR A 189 -5.49 0.71 5.59
N TYR A 190 -5.97 -0.51 5.28
CA TYR A 190 -6.50 -0.79 3.97
C TYR A 190 -7.89 -0.18 3.81
N THR A 191 -8.08 0.42 2.63
CA THR A 191 -9.35 0.89 2.11
C THR A 191 -9.51 0.34 0.69
N SER A 192 -10.62 0.68 0.02
CA SER A 192 -10.89 0.27 -1.35
C SER A 192 -11.93 1.18 -1.99
N GLY A 193 -12.03 1.10 -3.33
CA GLY A 193 -13.05 1.79 -4.11
C GLY A 193 -12.87 3.31 -4.23
N GLN A 194 -11.74 3.85 -3.77
CA GLN A 194 -11.43 5.27 -3.87
C GLN A 194 -10.78 5.59 -5.23
N PRO A 195 -11.00 6.78 -5.79
CA PRO A 195 -10.32 7.21 -7.02
C PRO A 195 -8.82 7.39 -6.77
N THR A 196 -8.00 6.92 -7.70
CA THR A 196 -6.53 6.99 -7.63
C THR A 196 -5.94 7.97 -8.65
N ASP A 197 -6.77 8.56 -9.50
CA ASP A 197 -6.41 9.48 -10.58
C ASP A 197 -6.48 10.97 -10.17
N LYS A 198 -6.98 11.25 -8.96
CA LYS A 198 -7.13 12.60 -8.41
C LYS A 198 -7.06 12.57 -6.88
N PRO A 199 -6.71 13.71 -6.24
CA PRO A 199 -6.76 13.79 -4.80
C PRO A 199 -8.21 13.67 -4.31
N LEU A 200 -8.39 12.95 -3.19
CA LEU A 200 -9.64 12.90 -2.43
C LEU A 200 -9.95 14.26 -1.80
N TYR A 201 -8.91 14.88 -1.23
CA TYR A 201 -8.97 16.23 -0.68
C TYR A 201 -7.72 17.01 -1.05
N LYS A 202 -7.88 18.32 -1.19
CA LYS A 202 -6.81 19.29 -1.36
C LYS A 202 -7.09 20.46 -0.43
N VAL A 203 -6.18 20.72 0.50
CA VAL A 203 -6.25 21.89 1.39
C VAL A 203 -5.01 22.75 1.19
N THR A 204 -5.14 24.04 1.47
CA THR A 204 -4.04 24.98 1.33
C THR A 204 -3.82 25.78 2.61
N GLY A 205 -2.63 26.39 2.70
CA GLY A 205 -2.23 27.23 3.82
C GLY A 205 -1.14 28.20 3.42
N ASN A 206 -1.11 29.36 4.06
CA ASN A 206 -0.06 30.36 3.86
C ASN A 206 1.32 29.93 4.40
N THR A 207 1.35 28.89 5.23
CA THR A 207 2.55 28.24 5.75
C THR A 207 2.35 26.74 5.71
N GLN A 208 3.44 25.98 5.68
CA GLN A 208 3.41 24.52 5.71
C GLN A 208 2.53 24.02 6.86
N ARG A 209 2.83 24.48 8.08
CA ARG A 209 2.06 24.18 9.29
C ARG A 209 0.57 24.51 9.17
N ALA A 210 0.21 25.65 8.55
CA ALA A 210 -1.19 26.01 8.39
C ALA A 210 -1.92 25.05 7.44
N ALA A 211 -1.27 24.58 6.37
CA ALA A 211 -1.84 23.60 5.46
C ALA A 211 -2.04 22.24 6.15
N SER A 212 -1.04 21.75 6.91
CA SER A 212 -1.16 20.49 7.65
C SER A 212 -2.16 20.58 8.82
N GLU A 213 -2.25 21.70 9.54
CA GLU A 213 -3.30 21.93 10.56
C GLU A 213 -4.69 21.95 9.91
N ASN A 214 -4.86 22.64 8.78
CA ASN A 214 -6.13 22.64 8.03
C ASN A 214 -6.54 21.23 7.60
N PHE A 215 -5.59 20.41 7.15
CA PHE A 215 -5.86 19.02 6.78
C PHE A 215 -6.27 18.21 8.02
N TYR A 216 -5.48 18.29 9.09
CA TYR A 216 -5.70 17.54 10.33
C TYR A 216 -7.06 17.82 10.97
N PHE A 217 -7.47 19.10 11.05
CA PHE A 217 -8.72 19.46 11.73
C PHE A 217 -9.96 19.21 10.87
N ASN A 218 -9.89 19.45 9.57
CA ASN A 218 -11.06 19.31 8.68
C ASN A 218 -11.26 17.86 8.19
N HIS A 219 -10.19 17.06 8.13
CA HIS A 219 -10.21 15.67 7.64
C HIS A 219 -9.65 14.68 8.66
N HIS A 220 -9.87 14.96 9.95
CA HIS A 220 -9.27 14.23 11.07
C HIS A 220 -9.44 12.71 11.00
N SER A 221 -10.62 12.22 10.63
CA SER A 221 -10.90 10.77 10.55
C SER A 221 -10.06 10.05 9.49
N ASP A 222 -9.80 10.73 8.38
CA ASP A 222 -9.03 10.17 7.27
C ASP A 222 -7.53 10.34 7.53
N TYR A 223 -7.13 11.46 8.15
CA TYR A 223 -5.76 11.69 8.62
C TYR A 223 -5.25 10.55 9.52
N GLN A 224 -6.07 10.05 10.45
CA GLN A 224 -5.70 8.94 11.34
C GLN A 224 -5.50 7.60 10.60
N LYS A 225 -5.95 7.49 9.35
CA LYS A 225 -5.85 6.30 8.52
C LYS A 225 -4.79 6.44 7.41
N VAL A 226 -4.07 7.56 7.37
CA VAL A 226 -2.96 7.73 6.44
C VAL A 226 -1.85 6.76 6.80
N ALA A 227 -1.44 5.95 5.82
CA ALA A 227 -0.32 5.01 5.98
C ALA A 227 0.98 5.58 5.43
N LEU A 228 0.92 6.57 4.55
CA LEU A 228 2.05 7.16 3.86
C LEU A 228 1.98 8.68 3.94
N HIS A 229 2.99 9.31 4.53
CA HIS A 229 3.12 10.76 4.57
C HIS A 229 4.35 11.17 3.76
N PHE A 230 4.14 11.94 2.71
CA PHE A 230 5.20 12.51 1.87
C PHE A 230 5.25 14.02 2.08
N SER A 231 6.41 14.53 2.47
CA SER A 231 6.64 15.98 2.62
C SER A 231 7.80 16.40 1.74
N ALA A 232 7.58 17.40 0.91
CA ALA A 232 8.58 17.93 -0.01
C ALA A 232 9.59 18.83 0.71
N ASN A 233 10.87 18.62 0.43
CA ASN A 233 11.97 19.45 0.92
C ASN A 233 12.44 20.41 -0.18
N TYR A 234 12.79 21.63 0.23
CA TYR A 234 13.16 22.69 -0.68
C TYR A 234 14.46 23.37 -0.27
N ASP A 235 15.31 23.64 -1.25
CA ASP A 235 16.31 24.70 -1.17
C ASP A 235 15.60 26.03 -1.44
N ARG A 236 15.76 26.96 -0.50
CA ARG A 236 15.11 28.27 -0.56
C ARG A 236 16.13 29.33 -0.92
N ALA A 237 15.80 30.20 -1.87
CA ALA A 237 16.60 31.38 -2.16
C ALA A 237 16.66 32.29 -0.93
N LEU A 238 17.77 32.99 -0.78
CA LEU A 238 17.97 33.98 0.28
C LEU A 238 17.58 35.36 -0.26
N MET A 239 16.52 35.93 0.31
CA MET A 239 16.04 37.28 0.02
C MET A 239 16.73 38.28 0.95
N ASN A 240 17.09 39.47 0.45
CA ASN A 240 17.53 40.53 1.34
C ASN A 240 16.31 41.20 1.96
N VAL A 241 16.35 41.38 3.28
CA VAL A 241 15.35 42.13 4.04
C VAL A 241 16.06 43.28 4.74
N THR A 242 15.66 44.51 4.42
CA THR A 242 16.26 45.70 5.00
C THR A 242 15.42 46.23 6.15
N TYR A 243 16.01 46.28 7.35
CA TYR A 243 15.40 46.76 8.58
C TYR A 243 15.81 48.20 8.84
N ASN A 244 14.84 49.08 9.05
CA ASN A 244 15.08 50.47 9.43
C ASN A 244 14.73 50.67 10.91
N TYR A 245 15.70 51.17 11.68
CA TYR A 245 15.56 51.31 13.13
C TYR A 245 16.32 52.53 13.68
N TYR A 246 16.02 52.92 14.92
CA TYR A 246 16.80 53.91 15.64
C TYR A 246 17.79 53.20 16.58
N ASN A 247 19.05 53.61 16.56
CA ASN A 247 20.02 53.16 17.59
C ASN A 247 19.72 53.86 18.95
N TYR A 248 20.48 53.50 19.98
CA TYR A 248 20.35 54.11 21.31
C TYR A 248 20.49 55.64 21.33
N ALA A 249 21.36 56.20 20.47
CA ALA A 249 21.54 57.63 20.34
C ALA A 249 20.38 58.34 19.63
N GLY A 250 19.43 57.59 19.04
CA GLY A 250 18.33 58.16 18.26
C GLY A 250 18.68 58.40 16.79
N ASP A 251 19.82 57.90 16.31
CA ASP A 251 20.19 57.95 14.90
C ASP A 251 19.44 56.87 14.12
N LYS A 252 18.97 57.24 12.93
CA LYS A 252 18.42 56.27 11.98
C LYS A 252 19.54 55.37 11.45
N LYS A 253 19.34 54.06 11.55
CA LYS A 253 20.22 53.01 11.03
C LYS A 253 19.41 52.08 10.11
N SER A 254 20.14 51.43 9.22
CA SER A 254 19.61 50.42 8.31
C SER A 254 20.53 49.20 8.34
N THR A 255 19.95 48.00 8.39
CA THR A 255 20.69 46.75 8.29
C THR A 255 19.97 45.80 7.35
N THR A 256 20.72 45.09 6.52
CA THR A 256 20.18 44.13 5.55
C THR A 256 20.54 42.72 6.00
N VAL A 257 19.54 41.85 6.09
CA VAL A 257 19.68 40.46 6.52
C VAL A 257 19.17 39.54 5.42
N LYS A 258 19.90 38.44 5.16
CA LYS A 258 19.44 37.39 4.26
C LYS A 258 18.42 36.49 4.96
N THR A 259 17.20 36.47 4.45
CA THR A 259 16.08 35.66 4.95
C THR A 259 15.67 34.63 3.89
N PRO A 260 15.52 33.35 4.23
CA PRO A 260 15.00 32.35 3.29
C PRO A 260 13.61 32.72 2.73
N TYR A 261 13.39 32.46 1.45
CA TYR A 261 12.11 32.73 0.80
C TYR A 261 10.95 31.99 1.50
N GLY A 262 9.79 32.66 1.59
CA GLY A 262 8.60 32.10 2.21
C GLY A 262 8.70 31.84 3.72
N THR A 263 9.76 32.31 4.39
CA THR A 263 9.81 32.35 5.86
C THR A 263 9.53 33.74 6.38
N ARG A 264 9.10 33.81 7.64
CA ARG A 264 9.08 35.09 8.34
C ARG A 264 10.52 35.55 8.53
N PRO A 265 10.85 36.82 8.26
CA PRO A 265 12.15 37.37 8.63
C PRO A 265 12.39 37.11 10.12
N GLU A 266 13.35 36.25 10.43
CA GLU A 266 13.64 35.90 11.81
C GLU A 266 14.11 37.17 12.51
N PHE A 267 13.26 37.67 13.42
CA PHE A 267 13.61 38.78 14.28
C PHE A 267 14.73 38.29 15.19
N PHE A 268 15.94 38.85 15.03
CA PHE A 268 17.06 38.50 15.90
C PHE A 268 16.64 38.66 17.37
N LEU A 269 16.58 37.53 18.07
CA LEU A 269 16.33 37.45 19.49
C LEU A 269 17.46 38.19 20.24
N SER A 270 17.04 39.18 21.04
CA SER A 270 17.61 39.62 22.32
C SER A 270 18.42 40.92 22.42
N CYS A 271 18.72 41.72 21.38
CA CYS A 271 19.49 42.95 21.65
C CYS A 271 19.33 44.18 20.73
N TRP A 272 18.50 44.22 19.68
CA TRP A 272 18.46 45.41 18.80
C TRP A 272 17.06 45.76 18.25
N PRO A 273 16.61 47.04 18.32
CA PRO A 273 17.11 48.13 19.16
C PRO A 273 16.44 48.09 20.54
N TYR A 274 17.26 48.02 21.60
CA TYR A 274 16.78 48.23 22.96
C TYR A 274 16.01 49.56 23.08
N GLY A 275 14.72 49.45 23.42
CA GLY A 275 13.92 50.58 23.92
C GLY A 275 13.46 51.61 22.89
N LYS A 276 13.61 51.40 21.58
CA LYS A 276 13.01 52.31 20.56
C LYS A 276 12.25 51.58 19.45
N LYS A 277 11.32 52.33 18.85
CA LYS A 277 10.26 51.89 17.94
C LYS A 277 10.83 51.29 16.64
N PHE A 278 10.50 50.03 16.37
CA PHE A 278 10.63 49.43 15.05
C PHE A 278 9.79 50.21 14.03
N ILE A 279 10.38 50.61 12.90
CA ILE A 279 9.72 51.47 11.91
C ILE A 279 9.11 50.63 10.77
N GLY A 280 9.77 49.54 10.37
CA GLY A 280 9.34 48.67 9.27
C GLY A 280 10.50 47.91 8.63
N TYR A 281 10.15 46.96 7.76
CA TYR A 281 11.07 46.26 6.87
C TYR A 281 10.56 46.35 5.42
N SER A 282 11.47 46.28 4.46
CA SER A 282 11.14 46.11 3.04
C SER A 282 11.90 44.89 2.48
N PRO A 283 11.21 43.95 1.81
CA PRO A 283 11.89 42.97 0.97
C PRO A 283 12.44 43.67 -0.30
N ASP A 284 13.45 43.05 -0.92
CA ASP A 284 13.84 43.36 -2.31
C ASP A 284 12.69 43.09 -3.30
#